data_AF-A0A6A6NFK0-F1
#
_entry.id   AF-A0A6A6NFK0-F1
#
_cell.length_a   1.000
_cell.length_b   1.000
_cell.length_c   1.000
_cell.angle_alpha   90.00
_cell.angle_beta   90.00
_cell.angle_gamma   90.00
#
_symmetry.space_group_name_H-M   'P 1'
#
loop_
_entity.id
_entity.type
_entity.pdbx_description
1 polymer ?
#
loop_
_entity_poly.entity_id
_entity_poly.type
_entity_poly.pdbx_seq_one_letter_code
_entity_poly.pdbx_strand_id
1 'polypeptide(L)'
;MDIIRSRTYFSNCFSEHQKKKEIEKETTIYCSEWKRKRLKALQSPTSVTPVDLSDGFASRWENQNNKEVDEIPEFSLFLLSQCHFHIDGVLHLLVLEGTWLTASAHIITAVIGSGVLSLAWAIAQLGWVAGPVILMAFSFITLFTSTLLADSYRSPDPVTGKRNYTYMDAVRANLGGRRVFLCGLAQYANLVGVTIGYTITASISMVAVKRSNCFHKHGHQDKCHISNYTYMTIFACIQIILSQIPNFHKLSWLSVLAAVMSFAYSSIGLGLSIAKVAGFGFYEPFWLIDFANVCIAVHLIGAYQVFCQPIFSFGERNCHQRWPENKFITREHAINIPFYGVYYLNLFRLAWRTLYVILTAVLAMIFPFFNDFLGLIGAAAFWPLTVYFPIEMYIARTRMPKFSFTWTWLKILSFACLLVSLVAAAGSVEGLTNSLKTYKPFQSEQ
;
A
#
# COMPACT_ATOMS: atom_id res chain seq x y z
N MET A 1 -39.10 15.28 -26.14
CA MET A 1 -40.05 14.21 -25.77
C MET A 1 -39.58 13.61 -24.43
N ASP A 2 -39.25 14.47 -23.47
CA ASP A 2 -38.26 14.15 -22.41
C ASP A 2 -38.76 14.38 -20.97
N ILE A 3 -40.07 14.59 -20.78
CA ILE A 3 -40.64 14.79 -19.43
C ILE A 3 -41.47 13.56 -18.98
N ILE A 4 -41.85 12.66 -19.89
CA ILE A 4 -42.59 11.43 -19.56
C ILE A 4 -41.67 10.29 -19.09
N ARG A 5 -40.37 10.32 -19.45
CA ARG A 5 -39.40 9.25 -19.10
C ARG A 5 -38.93 9.29 -17.64
N SER A 6 -38.99 10.45 -16.98
CA SER A 6 -38.57 10.64 -15.59
C SER A 6 -39.59 10.13 -14.57
N ARG A 7 -40.90 10.27 -14.85
CA ARG A 7 -41.97 9.78 -13.96
C ARG A 7 -42.02 8.26 -13.86
N THR A 8 -41.71 7.54 -14.94
CA THR A 8 -41.66 6.07 -14.97
C THR A 8 -40.45 5.52 -14.18
N TYR A 9 -39.33 6.25 -14.19
CA TYR A 9 -38.12 5.87 -13.44
C TYR A 9 -38.32 5.96 -11.91
N PHE A 10 -38.96 7.02 -11.44
CA PHE A 10 -39.19 7.22 -10.00
C PHE A 10 -40.24 6.25 -9.43
N SER A 11 -41.28 5.93 -10.21
CA SER A 11 -42.29 4.92 -9.82
C SER A 11 -41.70 3.51 -9.75
N ASN A 12 -40.76 3.17 -10.64
CA ASN A 12 -40.09 1.86 -10.63
C ASN A 12 -39.08 1.74 -9.49
N CYS A 13 -38.35 2.83 -9.18
CA CYS A 13 -37.40 2.88 -8.07
C CYS A 13 -38.08 2.74 -6.68
N PHE A 14 -39.28 3.31 -6.50
CA PHE A 14 -40.05 3.15 -5.26
C PHE A 14 -40.64 1.73 -5.10
N SER A 15 -41.05 1.10 -6.21
CA SER A 15 -41.53 -0.30 -6.25
C SER A 15 -40.40 -1.31 -5.95
N GLU A 16 -39.20 -1.08 -6.50
CA GLU A 16 -38.00 -1.89 -6.20
C GLU A 16 -37.54 -1.77 -4.76
N HIS A 17 -37.64 -0.57 -4.16
CA HIS A 17 -37.27 -0.37 -2.76
C HIS A 17 -38.21 -1.14 -1.80
N GLN A 18 -39.49 -1.31 -2.15
CA GLN A 18 -40.42 -2.15 -1.38
C GLN A 18 -40.11 -3.64 -1.55
N LYS A 19 -39.82 -4.09 -2.79
CA LYS A 19 -39.36 -5.46 -3.07
C LYS A 19 -38.06 -5.81 -2.35
N LYS A 20 -37.11 -4.87 -2.23
CA LYS A 20 -35.83 -5.05 -1.54
C LYS A 20 -36.02 -5.30 -0.03
N LYS A 21 -36.98 -4.62 0.61
CA LYS A 21 -37.34 -4.86 2.02
C LYS A 21 -38.04 -6.21 2.25
N GLU A 22 -38.79 -6.69 1.26
CA GLU A 22 -39.46 -7.99 1.32
C GLU A 22 -38.46 -9.15 1.16
N ILE A 23 -37.51 -9.01 0.22
CA ILE A 23 -36.40 -9.96 0.02
C ILE A 23 -35.47 -9.98 1.24
N GLU A 24 -35.21 -8.84 1.87
CA GLU A 24 -34.40 -8.76 3.09
C GLU A 24 -35.09 -9.45 4.29
N LYS A 25 -36.43 -9.32 4.40
CA LYS A 25 -37.24 -10.09 5.36
C LYS A 25 -37.20 -11.59 5.08
N GLU A 26 -37.40 -12.02 3.83
CA GLU A 26 -37.36 -13.44 3.46
C GLU A 26 -35.97 -14.05 3.66
N THR A 27 -34.91 -13.32 3.31
CA THR A 27 -33.52 -13.76 3.51
C THR A 27 -33.18 -13.90 5.00
N THR A 28 -33.68 -13.00 5.84
CA THR A 28 -33.49 -13.08 7.30
C THR A 28 -34.24 -14.27 7.90
N ILE A 29 -35.46 -14.55 7.43
CA ILE A 29 -36.26 -15.71 7.83
C ILE A 29 -35.56 -17.00 7.40
N TYR A 30 -35.08 -17.08 6.16
CA TYR A 30 -34.39 -18.26 5.60
C TYR A 30 -33.05 -18.54 6.31
N CYS A 31 -32.29 -17.49 6.63
CA CYS A 31 -31.03 -17.61 7.36
C CYS A 31 -31.27 -18.06 8.82
N SER A 32 -32.38 -17.62 9.43
CA SER A 32 -32.81 -18.08 10.76
C SER A 32 -33.27 -19.55 10.76
N GLU A 33 -33.95 -20.00 9.70
CA GLU A 33 -34.34 -21.40 9.53
C GLU A 33 -33.14 -22.31 9.25
N TRP A 34 -32.18 -21.85 8.45
CA TRP A 34 -30.93 -22.57 8.19
C TRP A 34 -30.12 -22.77 9.48
N LYS A 35 -29.99 -21.73 10.31
CA LYS A 35 -29.33 -21.82 11.62
C LYS A 35 -30.06 -22.80 12.55
N ARG A 36 -31.41 -22.83 12.51
CA ARG A 36 -32.25 -23.76 13.30
C ARG A 36 -32.12 -25.22 12.82
N LYS A 37 -32.10 -25.45 11.50
CA LYS A 37 -31.91 -26.79 10.91
C LYS A 37 -30.50 -27.33 11.12
N ARG A 38 -29.48 -26.47 11.03
CA ARG A 38 -28.08 -26.81 11.32
C ARG A 38 -27.86 -27.15 12.80
N LEU A 39 -28.51 -26.44 13.72
CA LEU A 39 -28.48 -26.79 15.16
C LEU A 39 -29.17 -28.13 15.46
N LYS A 40 -30.27 -28.46 14.76
CA LYS A 40 -30.94 -29.77 14.88
C LYS A 40 -30.11 -30.91 14.27
N ALA A 41 -29.42 -30.67 13.15
CA ALA A 41 -28.55 -31.66 12.51
C ALA A 41 -27.30 -31.99 13.35
N LEU A 42 -26.82 -31.04 14.17
CA LEU A 42 -25.73 -31.26 15.13
C LEU A 42 -26.18 -32.07 16.37
N GLN A 43 -27.49 -32.32 16.54
CA GLN A 43 -28.06 -33.07 17.68
C GLN A 43 -28.54 -34.49 17.32
N SER A 44 -28.52 -34.89 16.04
CA SER A 44 -28.94 -36.25 15.63
C SER A 44 -27.74 -37.16 15.35
N PRO A 45 -27.74 -38.45 15.76
CA PRO A 45 -26.54 -39.30 15.70
C PRO A 45 -26.23 -39.93 14.33
N THR A 46 -26.88 -39.52 13.24
CA THR A 46 -26.73 -40.20 11.95
C THR A 46 -25.86 -39.43 10.95
N SER A 47 -24.84 -40.10 10.45
CA SER A 47 -23.83 -39.65 9.49
C SER A 47 -24.43 -39.21 8.15
N VAL A 48 -24.41 -37.90 7.87
CA VAL A 48 -24.51 -37.35 6.51
C VAL A 48 -23.28 -36.46 6.31
N THR A 49 -22.47 -36.75 5.29
CA THR A 49 -21.23 -36.03 5.02
C THR A 49 -21.49 -34.64 4.41
N PRO A 50 -20.73 -33.59 4.78
CA PRO A 50 -21.00 -32.20 4.39
C PRO A 50 -20.91 -31.88 2.89
N VAL A 51 -20.41 -32.79 2.07
CA VAL A 51 -20.06 -32.56 0.66
C VAL A 51 -21.30 -32.59 -0.25
N ASP A 52 -22.25 -33.51 -0.01
CA ASP A 52 -23.42 -33.70 -0.90
C ASP A 52 -24.47 -32.57 -0.84
N LEU A 53 -24.46 -31.73 0.20
CA LEU A 53 -25.37 -30.58 0.35
C LEU A 53 -24.82 -29.28 -0.25
N SER A 54 -23.49 -29.18 -0.43
CA SER A 54 -22.81 -28.02 -1.01
C SER A 54 -23.02 -27.94 -2.53
N ASP A 55 -22.90 -29.08 -3.20
CA ASP A 55 -22.82 -29.13 -4.66
C ASP A 55 -24.19 -28.91 -5.32
N GLY A 56 -25.28 -29.30 -4.65
CA GLY A 56 -26.65 -28.99 -5.09
C GLY A 56 -27.06 -27.52 -4.92
N PHE A 57 -26.41 -26.78 -4.02
CA PHE A 57 -26.72 -25.37 -3.75
C PHE A 57 -25.97 -24.43 -4.72
N ALA A 58 -24.69 -24.70 -5.00
CA ALA A 58 -23.89 -23.92 -5.95
C ALA A 58 -24.50 -23.95 -7.36
N SER A 59 -24.93 -25.12 -7.82
CA SER A 59 -25.55 -25.29 -9.14
C SER A 59 -26.93 -24.61 -9.28
N ARG A 60 -27.72 -24.48 -8.20
CA ARG A 60 -29.03 -23.80 -8.24
C ARG A 60 -28.93 -22.28 -8.09
N TRP A 61 -27.98 -21.78 -7.31
CA TRP A 61 -27.78 -20.34 -7.10
C TRP A 61 -27.24 -19.66 -8.37
N GLU A 62 -26.35 -20.33 -9.09
CA GLU A 62 -25.73 -19.82 -10.32
C GLU A 62 -26.73 -19.70 -11.49
N ASN A 63 -27.80 -20.50 -11.48
CA ASN A 63 -28.86 -20.46 -12.50
C ASN A 63 -29.92 -19.36 -12.28
N GLN A 64 -29.96 -18.71 -11.11
CA GLN A 64 -31.00 -17.72 -10.79
C GLN A 64 -30.54 -16.25 -10.82
N ASN A 65 -29.25 -15.95 -10.73
CA ASN A 65 -28.75 -14.58 -10.56
C ASN A 65 -27.87 -14.07 -11.71
N ASN A 66 -28.23 -14.37 -12.94
CA ASN A 66 -27.54 -13.82 -14.12
C ASN A 66 -28.23 -12.54 -14.60
N LYS A 67 -28.05 -11.43 -13.87
CA LYS A 67 -28.16 -10.04 -14.33
C LYS A 67 -27.81 -9.05 -13.21
N GLU A 68 -27.07 -8.00 -13.60
CA GLU A 68 -26.78 -6.76 -12.88
C GLU A 68 -25.60 -6.77 -11.89
N VAL A 69 -24.40 -6.62 -12.46
CA VAL A 69 -23.23 -6.03 -11.81
C VAL A 69 -22.74 -4.91 -12.71
N ASP A 70 -23.27 -3.70 -12.54
CA ASP A 70 -22.75 -2.50 -13.17
C ASP A 70 -22.84 -1.29 -12.22
N GLU A 71 -21.85 -0.39 -12.38
CA GLU A 71 -21.64 0.94 -11.78
C GLU A 71 -20.76 1.03 -10.50
N ILE A 72 -19.46 1.25 -10.73
CA ILE A 72 -18.46 1.73 -9.76
C ILE A 72 -18.35 3.27 -9.88
N PRO A 73 -18.30 4.05 -8.78
CA PRO A 73 -18.02 5.49 -8.86
C PRO A 73 -16.54 5.76 -9.20
N GLU A 74 -16.31 6.49 -10.29
CA GLU A 74 -15.03 6.74 -10.98
C GLU A 74 -13.89 7.35 -10.11
N PHE A 75 -14.20 7.90 -8.94
CA PHE A 75 -13.22 8.51 -8.04
C PHE A 75 -12.40 7.48 -7.23
N SER A 76 -12.93 6.25 -7.05
CA SER A 76 -12.30 5.20 -6.23
C SER A 76 -11.18 4.46 -6.97
N LEU A 77 -11.14 4.54 -8.31
CA LEU A 77 -10.14 3.90 -9.18
C LEU A 77 -8.84 4.71 -9.33
N PHE A 78 -8.86 5.99 -8.96
CA PHE A 78 -7.72 6.90 -8.98
C PHE A 78 -6.57 6.44 -8.08
N LEU A 79 -6.92 5.76 -6.99
CA LEU A 79 -5.99 5.37 -5.95
C LEU A 79 -5.47 3.92 -6.11
N LEU A 80 -6.00 3.14 -7.05
CA LEU A 80 -5.69 1.71 -7.18
C LEU A 80 -4.32 1.41 -7.83
N SER A 81 -3.67 2.34 -8.57
CA SER A 81 -2.42 2.05 -9.32
C SER A 81 -1.14 2.38 -8.58
N GLN A 82 -1.19 3.22 -7.56
CA GLN A 82 -0.09 3.25 -6.59
C GLN A 82 -0.16 2.09 -5.58
N CYS A 83 -1.26 1.33 -5.57
CA CYS A 83 -1.63 0.51 -4.40
C CYS A 83 -1.91 -0.98 -4.65
N HIS A 84 -1.96 -1.46 -5.90
CA HIS A 84 -2.63 -2.74 -6.15
C HIS A 84 -2.01 -4.01 -5.54
N PHE A 85 -0.80 -3.99 -4.95
CA PHE A 85 -0.25 -5.22 -4.33
C PHE A 85 0.55 -4.98 -3.04
N HIS A 86 0.22 -3.91 -2.32
CA HIS A 86 0.74 -3.64 -0.98
C HIS A 86 0.05 -4.47 0.13
N ILE A 87 -0.93 -5.32 -0.22
CA ILE A 87 -1.80 -6.01 0.74
C ILE A 87 -1.73 -7.53 0.56
N ASP A 88 -0.56 -8.14 0.70
CA ASP A 88 -0.45 -9.61 0.81
C ASP A 88 0.05 -10.08 2.18
N GLY A 89 0.54 -9.16 3.02
CA GLY A 89 0.80 -9.44 4.44
C GLY A 89 -0.45 -9.36 5.31
N VAL A 90 -1.49 -8.65 4.85
CA VAL A 90 -2.74 -8.40 5.61
C VAL A 90 -3.91 -9.22 5.06
N LEU A 91 -3.78 -9.78 3.86
CA LEU A 91 -4.84 -10.52 3.17
C LEU A 91 -5.18 -11.87 3.80
N HIS A 92 -4.42 -12.30 4.80
CA HIS A 92 -4.63 -13.61 5.40
C HIS A 92 -5.78 -13.67 6.41
N LEU A 93 -6.35 -12.56 6.88
CA LEU A 93 -7.21 -12.59 8.07
C LEU A 93 -8.22 -11.42 8.21
N LEU A 94 -9.05 -11.17 7.20
CA LEU A 94 -10.28 -10.38 7.41
C LEU A 94 -11.51 -11.07 6.82
N VAL A 95 -12.58 -11.00 7.62
CA VAL A 95 -13.90 -11.60 7.50
C VAL A 95 -14.52 -11.41 6.10
N LEU A 96 -15.38 -12.36 5.72
CA LEU A 96 -16.11 -12.56 4.46
C LEU A 96 -16.92 -11.36 3.87
N GLU A 97 -16.74 -10.11 4.31
CA GLU A 97 -17.46 -8.93 3.77
C GLU A 97 -16.55 -7.69 3.71
N GLY A 98 -15.75 -7.55 2.65
CA GLY A 98 -15.02 -6.31 2.36
C GLY A 98 -15.95 -5.26 1.75
N THR A 99 -16.05 -4.08 2.35
CA THR A 99 -16.85 -2.96 1.80
C THR A 99 -15.97 -1.98 1.03
N TRP A 100 -16.55 -1.22 0.10
CA TRP A 100 -15.87 -0.14 -0.63
C TRP A 100 -15.16 0.84 0.29
N LEU A 101 -15.77 1.14 1.44
CA LEU A 101 -15.20 2.07 2.43
C LEU A 101 -13.92 1.53 3.07
N THR A 102 -13.91 0.24 3.45
CA THR A 102 -12.71 -0.40 3.99
C THR A 102 -11.59 -0.49 2.94
N ALA A 103 -11.93 -0.82 1.69
CA ALA A 103 -10.97 -0.86 0.60
C ALA A 103 -10.34 0.52 0.33
N SER A 104 -11.17 1.56 0.21
CA SER A 104 -10.70 2.94 0.02
C SER A 104 -9.86 3.44 1.18
N ALA A 105 -10.25 3.15 2.43
CA ALA A 105 -9.46 3.52 3.60
C ALA A 105 -8.07 2.87 3.59
N HIS A 106 -7.98 1.56 3.30
CA HIS A 106 -6.69 0.87 3.19
C HIS A 106 -5.82 1.44 2.07
N ILE A 107 -6.41 1.74 0.92
CA ILE A 107 -5.68 2.34 -0.20
C ILE A 107 -5.14 3.73 0.18
N ILE A 108 -6.00 4.60 0.74
CA ILE A 108 -5.61 5.93 1.20
C ILE A 108 -4.45 5.85 2.20
N THR A 109 -4.52 4.92 3.15
CA THR A 109 -3.47 4.75 4.18
C THR A 109 -2.12 4.34 3.61
N ALA A 110 -2.12 3.58 2.52
CA ALA A 110 -0.90 3.10 1.88
C ALA A 110 -0.31 4.13 0.90
N VAL A 111 -1.15 5.00 0.31
CA VAL A 111 -0.74 6.04 -0.65
C VAL A 111 -0.33 7.33 0.06
N ILE A 112 -1.08 7.78 1.07
CA ILE A 112 -0.76 9.01 1.82
C ILE A 112 0.32 8.68 2.86
N GLY A 113 1.58 8.67 2.40
CA GLY A 113 2.77 8.47 3.23
C GLY A 113 3.80 9.59 3.05
N SER A 114 5.08 9.28 3.33
CA SER A 114 6.20 10.23 3.24
C SER A 114 6.39 10.87 1.85
N GLY A 115 5.94 10.19 0.79
CA GLY A 115 6.04 10.68 -0.59
C GLY A 115 5.29 12.01 -0.82
N VAL A 116 4.23 12.29 -0.04
CA VAL A 116 3.46 13.55 -0.16
C VAL A 116 4.34 14.78 0.17
N LEU A 117 5.27 14.65 1.12
CA LEU A 117 6.17 15.74 1.51
C LEU A 117 7.13 16.11 0.37
N SER A 118 7.72 15.12 -0.30
CA SER A 118 8.60 15.35 -1.45
C SER A 118 7.82 15.79 -2.69
N LEU A 119 6.57 15.31 -2.85
CA LEU A 119 5.74 15.65 -3.99
C LEU A 119 5.38 17.13 -4.01
N ALA A 120 4.99 17.70 -2.86
CA ALA A 120 4.69 19.13 -2.75
C ALA A 120 5.89 19.99 -3.17
N TRP A 121 7.10 19.62 -2.72
CA TRP A 121 8.33 20.30 -3.13
C TRP A 121 8.59 20.18 -4.63
N ALA A 122 8.45 18.99 -5.22
CA ALA A 122 8.68 18.77 -6.66
C ALA A 122 7.69 19.54 -7.54
N ILE A 123 6.40 19.56 -7.18
CA ILE A 123 5.37 20.32 -7.89
C ILE A 123 5.64 21.83 -7.80
N ALA A 124 6.16 22.31 -6.65
CA ALA A 124 6.54 23.71 -6.51
C ALA A 124 7.69 24.11 -7.47
N GLN A 125 8.64 23.20 -7.76
CA GLN A 125 9.72 23.47 -8.73
C GLN A 125 9.21 23.63 -10.16
N LEU A 126 8.12 22.94 -10.53
CA LEU A 126 7.49 23.05 -11.85
C LEU A 126 6.59 24.29 -12.00
N GLY A 127 6.33 25.00 -10.90
CA GLY A 127 5.48 26.18 -10.87
C GLY A 127 3.98 25.87 -10.96
N TRP A 128 3.18 26.93 -10.88
CA TRP A 128 1.73 26.89 -10.69
C TRP A 128 0.92 26.27 -11.83
N VAL A 129 1.47 26.21 -13.04
CA VAL A 129 0.76 25.66 -14.22
C VAL A 129 1.27 24.28 -14.54
N ALA A 130 2.57 24.14 -14.83
CA ALA A 130 3.12 22.85 -15.25
C ALA A 130 3.06 21.79 -14.14
N GLY A 131 3.21 22.19 -12.87
CA GLY A 131 3.09 21.29 -11.72
C GLY A 131 1.72 20.60 -11.63
N PRO A 132 0.61 21.34 -11.48
CA PRO A 132 -0.72 20.72 -11.44
C PRO A 132 -1.09 19.96 -12.72
N VAL A 133 -0.71 20.46 -13.90
CA VAL A 133 -0.98 19.77 -15.18
C VAL A 133 -0.27 18.41 -15.22
N ILE A 134 1.01 18.35 -14.85
CA ILE A 134 1.75 17.09 -14.87
C ILE A 134 1.22 16.13 -13.79
N LEU A 135 0.83 16.66 -12.63
CA LEU A 135 0.24 15.87 -11.55
C LEU A 135 -1.05 15.20 -12.01
N MET A 136 -1.96 15.96 -12.64
CA MET A 136 -3.19 15.42 -13.22
C MET A 136 -2.91 14.39 -14.32
N ALA A 137 -1.93 14.64 -15.18
CA ALA A 137 -1.56 13.71 -16.24
C ALA A 137 -1.08 12.36 -15.67
N PHE A 138 -0.13 12.37 -14.71
CA PHE A 138 0.32 11.13 -14.06
C PHE A 138 -0.78 10.44 -13.29
N SER A 139 -1.68 11.20 -12.65
CA SER A 139 -2.78 10.61 -11.92
C SER A 139 -3.78 9.93 -12.88
N PHE A 140 -4.04 10.49 -14.06
CA PHE A 140 -4.88 9.85 -15.08
C PHE A 140 -4.23 8.58 -15.62
N ILE A 141 -2.92 8.61 -15.94
CA ILE A 141 -2.17 7.43 -16.38
C ILE A 141 -2.22 6.33 -15.32
N THR A 142 -2.00 6.70 -14.06
CA THR A 142 -2.07 5.81 -12.90
C THR A 142 -3.48 5.22 -12.79
N LEU A 143 -4.53 6.03 -12.77
CA LEU A 143 -5.92 5.57 -12.75
C LEU A 143 -6.19 4.55 -13.87
N PHE A 144 -5.79 4.89 -15.10
CA PHE A 144 -5.95 4.03 -16.26
C PHE A 144 -5.19 2.70 -16.11
N THR A 145 -3.94 2.69 -15.67
CA THR A 145 -3.21 1.42 -15.50
C THR A 145 -3.73 0.61 -14.31
N SER A 146 -4.36 1.27 -13.32
CA SER A 146 -5.05 0.60 -12.19
C SER A 146 -6.17 -0.29 -12.69
N THR A 147 -6.96 0.24 -13.62
CA THR A 147 -8.16 -0.44 -14.12
C THR A 147 -7.74 -1.67 -14.91
N LEU A 148 -6.71 -1.54 -15.77
CA LEU A 148 -6.11 -2.67 -16.48
C LEU A 148 -5.59 -3.76 -15.54
N LEU A 149 -5.01 -3.37 -14.40
CA LEU A 149 -4.52 -4.30 -13.39
C LEU A 149 -5.66 -4.98 -12.63
N ALA A 150 -6.69 -4.22 -12.24
CA ALA A 150 -7.92 -4.73 -11.63
C ALA A 150 -8.71 -5.65 -12.58
N ASP A 151 -8.49 -5.54 -13.89
CA ASP A 151 -9.04 -6.47 -14.87
C ASP A 151 -8.19 -7.72 -15.08
N SER A 152 -6.93 -7.70 -14.61
CA SER A 152 -5.92 -8.74 -14.87
C SER A 152 -5.53 -9.56 -13.63
N TYR A 153 -6.00 -9.19 -12.43
CA TYR A 153 -5.67 -9.93 -11.20
C TYR A 153 -6.36 -11.32 -11.14
N ARG A 154 -7.49 -11.51 -11.84
CA ARG A 154 -8.07 -12.84 -12.09
C ARG A 154 -7.63 -13.38 -13.45
N SER A 155 -7.32 -14.67 -13.51
CA SER A 155 -6.89 -15.35 -14.72
C SER A 155 -7.42 -16.80 -14.72
N PRO A 156 -7.86 -17.37 -15.86
CA PRO A 156 -7.80 -16.83 -17.23
C PRO A 156 -8.92 -15.83 -17.59
N ASP A 157 -10.02 -15.81 -16.84
CA ASP A 157 -11.18 -14.92 -17.05
C ASP A 157 -11.27 -13.83 -15.95
N PRO A 158 -11.67 -12.58 -16.25
CA PRO A 158 -11.75 -11.49 -15.26
C PRO A 158 -12.79 -11.67 -14.15
N VAL A 159 -13.87 -12.41 -14.40
CA VAL A 159 -14.97 -12.57 -13.45
C VAL A 159 -14.87 -13.91 -12.75
N THR A 160 -14.66 -14.97 -13.52
CA THR A 160 -14.67 -16.37 -13.06
C THR A 160 -13.28 -16.96 -12.82
N GLY A 161 -12.21 -16.27 -13.26
CA GLY A 161 -10.84 -16.76 -13.14
C GLY A 161 -10.34 -16.83 -11.70
N LYS A 162 -9.30 -17.63 -11.49
CA LYS A 162 -8.64 -17.76 -10.18
C LYS A 162 -8.05 -16.41 -9.79
N ARG A 163 -8.34 -15.97 -8.57
CA ARG A 163 -7.78 -14.77 -7.97
C ARG A 163 -6.28 -14.96 -7.70
N ASN A 164 -5.46 -14.13 -8.31
CA ASN A 164 -4.06 -14.00 -7.94
C ASN A 164 -3.95 -12.97 -6.82
N TYR A 165 -3.39 -13.40 -5.71
CA TYR A 165 -3.27 -12.59 -4.51
C TYR A 165 -2.06 -11.66 -4.58
N THR A 166 -0.94 -12.14 -5.15
CA THR A 166 0.28 -11.35 -5.30
C THR A 166 0.53 -10.84 -6.72
N TYR A 167 1.21 -9.70 -6.84
CA TYR A 167 1.50 -9.09 -8.14
C TYR A 167 2.33 -10.01 -9.02
N MET A 168 3.33 -10.63 -8.39
CA MET A 168 4.22 -11.56 -9.05
C MET A 168 3.47 -12.84 -9.47
N ASP A 169 2.43 -13.26 -8.74
CA ASP A 169 1.54 -14.35 -9.17
C ASP A 169 0.63 -13.93 -10.32
N ALA A 170 0.11 -12.70 -10.33
CA ALA A 170 -0.66 -12.16 -11.44
C ALA A 170 0.19 -12.07 -12.72
N VAL A 171 1.44 -11.62 -12.61
CA VAL A 171 2.41 -11.61 -13.71
C VAL A 171 2.77 -13.03 -14.14
N ARG A 172 2.92 -13.97 -13.20
CA ARG A 172 3.19 -15.38 -13.50
C ARG A 172 2.03 -16.02 -14.25
N ALA A 173 0.79 -15.75 -13.86
CA ALA A 173 -0.41 -16.31 -14.48
C ALA A 173 -0.64 -15.76 -15.90
N ASN A 174 -0.38 -14.46 -16.13
CA ASN A 174 -0.68 -13.81 -17.41
C ASN A 174 0.50 -13.79 -18.40
N LEU A 175 1.74 -13.62 -17.93
CA LEU A 175 2.91 -13.39 -18.78
C LEU A 175 3.94 -14.52 -18.71
N GLY A 176 4.14 -15.10 -17.52
CA GLY A 176 5.10 -16.17 -17.29
C GLY A 176 6.57 -15.82 -17.62
N GLY A 177 7.43 -16.84 -17.54
CA GLY A 177 8.84 -16.77 -17.98
C GLY A 177 9.69 -15.70 -17.29
N ARG A 178 10.62 -15.09 -18.05
CA ARG A 178 11.58 -14.08 -17.57
C ARG A 178 10.93 -12.81 -17.00
N ARG A 179 9.70 -12.50 -17.41
CA ARG A 179 8.96 -11.31 -16.96
C ARG A 179 8.63 -11.35 -15.47
N VAL A 180 8.42 -12.55 -14.91
CA VAL A 180 8.20 -12.75 -13.47
C VAL A 180 9.44 -12.37 -12.67
N PHE A 181 10.63 -12.73 -13.15
CA PHE A 181 11.88 -12.36 -12.49
C PHE A 181 12.11 -10.85 -12.50
N LEU A 182 11.89 -10.19 -13.64
CA LEU A 182 11.99 -8.72 -13.75
C LEU A 182 10.98 -8.01 -12.85
N CYS A 183 9.75 -8.53 -12.77
CA CYS A 183 8.71 -8.05 -11.86
C CYS A 183 9.15 -8.17 -10.40
N GLY A 184 9.63 -9.35 -9.99
CA GLY A 184 10.15 -9.57 -8.65
C GLY A 184 11.30 -8.61 -8.32
N LEU A 185 12.28 -8.47 -9.22
CA LEU A 185 13.40 -7.55 -9.02
C LEU A 185 12.92 -6.11 -8.79
N ALA A 186 12.06 -5.59 -9.67
CA ALA A 186 11.54 -4.23 -9.54
C ALA A 186 10.70 -4.06 -8.25
N GLN A 187 9.85 -5.04 -7.93
CA GLN A 187 8.99 -4.99 -6.75
C GLN A 187 9.80 -5.02 -5.46
N TYR A 188 10.73 -5.96 -5.31
CA TYR A 188 11.56 -6.06 -4.09
C TYR A 188 12.53 -4.88 -3.96
N ALA A 189 13.10 -4.38 -5.07
CA ALA A 189 13.91 -3.16 -5.03
C ALA A 189 13.11 -1.95 -4.54
N ASN A 190 11.87 -1.79 -5.01
CA ASN A 190 10.97 -0.74 -4.54
C ASN A 190 10.65 -0.89 -3.05
N LEU A 191 10.32 -2.10 -2.58
CA LEU A 191 10.03 -2.35 -1.16
C LEU A 191 11.22 -2.00 -0.26
N VAL A 192 12.43 -2.43 -0.62
CA VAL A 192 13.67 -2.09 0.10
C VAL A 192 13.87 -0.58 0.08
N GLY A 193 13.75 0.06 -1.08
CA GLY A 193 13.88 1.50 -1.24
C GLY A 193 12.94 2.28 -0.32
N VAL A 194 11.66 1.90 -0.27
CA VAL A 194 10.67 2.55 0.61
C VAL A 194 11.05 2.42 2.08
N THR A 195 11.53 1.25 2.53
CA THR A 195 11.94 1.05 3.93
C THR A 195 13.13 1.93 4.34
N ILE A 196 14.08 2.13 3.42
CA ILE A 196 15.19 3.08 3.60
C ILE A 196 14.63 4.51 3.68
N GLY A 197 13.75 4.87 2.75
CA GLY A 197 13.11 6.19 2.71
C GLY A 197 12.35 6.53 4.00
N TYR A 198 11.61 5.57 4.56
CA TYR A 198 10.90 5.74 5.83
C TYR A 198 11.83 5.97 7.01
N THR A 199 12.97 5.26 7.04
CA THR A 199 13.99 5.47 8.08
C THR A 199 14.54 6.90 8.01
N ILE A 200 14.78 7.42 6.81
CA ILE A 200 15.23 8.79 6.58
C ILE A 200 14.15 9.80 7.00
N THR A 201 12.92 9.67 6.50
CA THR A 201 11.84 10.62 6.78
C THR A 201 11.49 10.67 8.27
N ALA A 202 11.34 9.51 8.92
CA ALA A 202 11.01 9.47 10.34
C ALA A 202 12.07 10.17 11.18
N SER A 203 13.34 10.02 10.80
CA SER A 203 14.46 10.69 11.47
C SER A 203 14.46 12.19 11.27
N ILE A 204 14.25 12.66 10.03
CA ILE A 204 14.14 14.10 9.72
C ILE A 204 13.00 14.74 10.50
N SER A 205 11.83 14.09 10.56
CA SER A 205 10.69 14.57 11.33
C SER A 205 11.00 14.68 12.83
N MET A 206 11.66 13.68 13.42
CA MET A 206 12.03 13.73 14.83
C MET A 206 13.12 14.77 15.14
N VAL A 207 14.06 14.97 14.22
CA VAL A 207 15.07 16.04 14.32
C VAL A 207 14.40 17.41 14.27
N ALA A 208 13.39 17.61 13.43
CA ALA A 208 12.62 18.86 13.37
C ALA A 208 11.95 19.17 14.71
N VAL A 209 11.31 18.17 15.34
CA VAL A 209 10.70 18.32 16.68
C VAL A 209 11.73 18.71 17.73
N LYS A 210 12.88 18.03 17.75
CA LYS A 210 13.92 18.33 18.75
C LYS A 210 14.53 19.71 18.52
N ARG A 211 14.65 20.13 17.27
CA ARG A 211 15.19 21.43 16.88
C ARG A 211 14.24 22.56 17.31
N SER A 212 12.94 22.39 17.05
CA SER A 212 11.87 23.28 17.52
C SER A 212 11.91 23.44 19.05
N ASN A 213 11.94 22.33 19.79
CA ASN A 213 12.02 22.36 21.26
C ASN A 213 13.31 23.03 21.78
N CYS A 214 14.43 22.86 21.08
CA CYS A 214 15.70 23.49 21.45
C CYS A 214 15.62 25.02 21.29
N PHE A 215 15.08 25.52 20.18
CA PHE A 215 14.84 26.94 19.97
C PHE A 215 13.84 27.53 20.96
N HIS A 216 12.82 26.76 21.37
CA HIS A 216 11.89 27.22 22.39
C HIS A 216 12.57 27.42 23.76
N LYS A 217 13.49 26.52 24.13
CA LYS A 217 14.14 26.55 25.44
C LYS A 217 15.26 27.59 25.54
N HIS A 218 16.06 27.77 24.49
CA HIS A 218 17.26 28.61 24.55
C HIS A 218 17.20 29.85 23.64
N GLY A 219 16.12 30.04 22.89
CA GLY A 219 15.96 31.13 21.92
C GLY A 219 16.58 30.82 20.56
N HIS A 220 16.22 31.62 19.55
CA HIS A 220 16.67 31.44 18.15
C HIS A 220 18.15 31.75 17.91
N GLN A 221 18.87 32.27 18.91
CA GLN A 221 20.28 32.65 18.80
C GLN A 221 21.24 31.49 19.07
N ASP A 222 20.75 30.36 19.58
CA ASP A 222 21.58 29.20 19.90
C ASP A 222 21.70 28.22 18.72
N LYS A 223 22.93 27.72 18.52
CA LYS A 223 23.23 26.70 17.51
C LYS A 223 22.75 25.33 17.98
N CYS A 224 21.47 25.04 17.79
CA CYS A 224 20.86 23.74 18.08
C CYS A 224 21.29 22.69 17.03
N HIS A 225 22.45 22.05 17.24
CA HIS A 225 22.92 20.93 16.43
C HIS A 225 22.31 19.61 16.92
N ILE A 226 21.62 18.91 16.02
CA ILE A 226 20.97 17.63 16.32
C ILE A 226 21.34 16.65 15.20
N SER A 227 21.84 15.47 15.58
CA SER A 227 22.30 14.46 14.62
C SER A 227 21.14 13.60 14.10
N ASN A 228 21.01 13.51 12.77
CA ASN A 228 20.06 12.61 12.09
C ASN A 228 20.33 11.13 12.43
N TYR A 229 21.60 10.72 12.54
CA TYR A 229 21.98 9.31 12.79
C TYR A 229 21.46 8.77 14.11
N THR A 230 21.32 9.64 15.12
CA THR A 230 20.77 9.25 16.43
C THR A 230 19.32 8.79 16.26
N TYR A 231 18.51 9.56 15.52
CA TYR A 231 17.11 9.21 15.29
C TYR A 231 16.94 8.04 14.31
N MET A 232 17.82 7.90 13.31
CA MET A 232 17.85 6.71 12.45
C MET A 232 18.12 5.45 13.25
N THR A 233 19.06 5.51 14.20
CA THR A 233 19.40 4.39 15.09
C THR A 233 18.23 4.06 16.03
N ILE A 234 17.60 5.08 16.63
CA ILE A 234 16.41 4.88 17.49
C ILE A 234 15.27 4.23 16.68
N PHE A 235 14.99 4.74 15.49
CA PHE A 235 13.96 4.16 14.61
C PHE A 235 14.30 2.70 14.28
N ALA A 236 15.53 2.40 13.89
CA ALA A 236 15.97 1.02 13.61
C ALA A 236 15.82 0.10 14.83
N CYS A 237 16.17 0.56 16.04
CA CYS A 237 15.98 -0.21 17.28
C CYS A 237 14.49 -0.53 17.53
N ILE A 238 13.61 0.46 17.35
CA ILE A 238 12.15 0.25 17.43
C ILE A 238 11.70 -0.77 16.39
N GLN A 239 12.16 -0.65 15.15
CA GLN A 239 11.78 -1.59 14.08
C GLN A 239 12.29 -3.01 14.33
N ILE A 240 13.50 -3.19 14.89
CA ILE A 240 14.02 -4.51 15.28
C ILE A 240 13.08 -5.18 16.27
N ILE A 241 12.65 -4.44 17.31
CA ILE A 241 11.73 -4.95 18.33
C ILE A 241 10.36 -5.28 17.72
N LEU A 242 9.79 -4.34 16.96
CA LEU A 242 8.46 -4.51 16.36
C LEU A 242 8.42 -5.63 15.31
N SER A 243 9.50 -5.81 14.53
CA SER A 243 9.59 -6.89 13.54
C SER A 243 9.68 -8.27 14.17
N GLN A 244 9.97 -8.39 15.48
CA GLN A 244 9.88 -9.67 16.16
C GLN A 244 8.45 -10.08 16.45
N ILE A 245 7.54 -9.13 16.69
CA ILE A 245 6.17 -9.42 17.13
C ILE A 245 5.45 -10.24 16.03
N PRO A 246 5.15 -11.53 16.27
CA PRO A 246 4.40 -12.35 15.37
C PRO A 246 2.93 -11.99 15.58
N ASN A 247 2.22 -11.82 14.47
CA ASN A 247 0.78 -11.54 14.39
C ASN A 247 0.40 -10.06 14.45
N PHE A 248 0.41 -9.43 13.26
CA PHE A 248 -0.24 -8.14 13.00
C PHE A 248 -1.79 -8.23 12.98
N HIS A 249 -2.35 -9.40 13.23
CA HIS A 249 -3.77 -9.72 13.06
C HIS A 249 -4.70 -8.94 14.00
N LYS A 250 -4.16 -8.35 15.07
CA LYS A 250 -4.88 -7.44 15.98
C LYS A 250 -4.76 -5.96 15.61
N LEU A 251 -4.18 -5.63 14.44
CA LEU A 251 -3.72 -4.29 14.09
C LEU A 251 -4.50 -3.66 12.92
N SER A 252 -5.74 -4.06 12.67
CA SER A 252 -6.64 -3.29 11.77
C SER A 252 -6.73 -1.82 12.18
N TRP A 253 -6.61 -1.54 13.48
CA TRP A 253 -6.50 -0.19 14.02
C TRP A 253 -5.23 0.56 13.58
N LEU A 254 -4.13 -0.12 13.19
CA LEU A 254 -2.93 0.55 12.67
C LEU A 254 -3.19 1.21 11.33
N SER A 255 -3.98 0.59 10.44
CA SER A 255 -4.39 1.23 9.20
C SER A 255 -5.26 2.45 9.49
N VAL A 256 -6.23 2.34 10.39
CA VAL A 256 -7.08 3.49 10.78
C VAL A 256 -6.24 4.61 11.40
N LEU A 257 -5.32 4.29 12.31
CA LEU A 257 -4.39 5.24 12.92
C LEU A 257 -3.54 5.91 11.85
N ALA A 258 -2.95 5.13 10.94
CA ALA A 258 -2.15 5.64 9.84
C ALA A 258 -2.96 6.64 8.99
N ALA A 259 -4.24 6.35 8.71
CA ALA A 259 -5.13 7.23 7.94
C ALA A 259 -5.31 8.57 8.65
N VAL A 260 -5.66 8.51 9.94
CA VAL A 260 -5.91 9.69 10.78
C VAL A 260 -4.66 10.57 10.85
N MET A 261 -3.49 9.95 11.07
CA MET A 261 -2.21 10.68 11.11
C MET A 261 -1.89 11.32 9.75
N SER A 262 -2.14 10.61 8.65
CA SER A 262 -1.96 11.09 7.28
C SER A 262 -2.81 12.29 6.92
N PHE A 263 -4.10 12.25 7.24
CA PHE A 263 -4.96 13.41 7.08
C PHE A 263 -4.54 14.55 8.01
N ALA A 264 -4.19 14.27 9.26
CA ALA A 264 -3.79 15.30 10.22
C ALA A 264 -2.59 16.11 9.74
N TYR A 265 -1.46 15.48 9.40
CA TYR A 265 -0.28 16.23 8.96
C TYR A 265 -0.51 16.94 7.61
N SER A 266 -1.31 16.36 6.71
CA SER A 266 -1.61 16.96 5.41
C SER A 266 -2.50 18.20 5.55
N SER A 267 -3.55 18.13 6.38
CA SER A 267 -4.42 19.26 6.69
C SER A 267 -3.69 20.38 7.42
N ILE A 268 -2.78 20.04 8.35
CA ILE A 268 -1.92 21.03 9.01
C ILE A 268 -1.03 21.73 8.00
N GLY A 269 -0.35 20.97 7.12
CA GLY A 269 0.49 21.53 6.07
C GLY A 269 -0.28 22.47 5.13
N LEU A 270 -1.49 22.07 4.71
CA LEU A 270 -2.38 22.89 3.91
C LEU A 270 -2.81 24.17 4.64
N GLY A 271 -3.25 24.05 5.90
CA GLY A 271 -3.67 25.19 6.72
C GLY A 271 -2.55 26.20 6.95
N LEU A 272 -1.35 25.73 7.29
CA LEU A 272 -0.17 26.59 7.44
C LEU A 272 0.21 27.28 6.13
N SER A 273 0.11 26.58 5.00
CA SER A 273 0.38 27.16 3.68
C SER A 273 -0.63 28.27 3.33
N ILE A 274 -1.91 28.03 3.57
CA ILE A 274 -2.97 29.04 3.35
C ILE A 274 -2.77 30.24 4.26
N ALA A 275 -2.49 30.02 5.54
CA ALA A 275 -2.27 31.09 6.51
C ALA A 275 -1.11 32.01 6.09
N LYS A 276 0.00 31.40 5.63
CA LYS A 276 1.16 32.11 5.11
C LYS A 276 0.84 32.97 3.88
N VAL A 277 0.05 32.45 2.94
CA VAL A 277 -0.35 33.17 1.72
C VAL A 277 -1.36 34.28 2.03
N ALA A 278 -2.30 34.04 2.94
CA ALA A 278 -3.32 35.00 3.34
C ALA A 278 -2.76 36.17 4.18
N GLY A 279 -1.47 36.15 4.53
CA GLY A 279 -0.85 37.17 5.36
C GLY A 279 -1.40 37.21 6.79
N PHE A 280 -2.08 36.15 7.23
CA PHE A 280 -2.50 36.04 8.62
C PHE A 280 -1.22 35.95 9.46
N GLY A 281 -1.04 36.89 10.39
CA GLY A 281 0.07 36.94 11.34
C GLY A 281 0.00 35.85 12.40
N PHE A 282 -0.28 34.60 12.01
CA PHE A 282 -0.03 33.45 12.85
C PHE A 282 1.48 33.28 12.93
N TYR A 283 2.05 33.58 14.10
CA TYR A 283 3.32 32.99 14.49
C TYR A 283 3.19 31.48 14.30
N GLU A 284 3.96 30.91 13.36
CA GLU A 284 3.95 29.47 13.06
C GLU A 284 3.94 28.69 14.38
N PRO A 285 2.80 28.09 14.79
CA PRO A 285 2.71 27.53 16.13
C PRO A 285 3.61 26.31 16.18
N PHE A 286 4.77 26.44 16.82
CA PHE A 286 5.79 25.39 16.94
C PHE A 286 5.18 24.06 17.37
N TRP A 287 4.22 24.08 18.28
CA TRP A 287 3.48 22.91 18.73
C TRP A 287 2.72 22.18 17.62
N LEU A 288 2.12 22.91 16.66
CA LEU A 288 1.37 22.31 15.56
C LEU A 288 2.30 21.65 14.54
N ILE A 289 3.45 22.27 14.27
CA ILE A 289 4.50 21.71 13.41
C ILE A 289 5.10 20.47 14.08
N ASP A 290 5.37 20.53 15.39
CA ASP A 290 5.88 19.40 16.15
C ASP A 290 4.88 18.25 16.18
N PHE A 291 3.60 18.55 16.37
CA PHE A 291 2.53 17.55 16.30
C PHE A 291 2.49 16.87 14.92
N ALA A 292 2.52 17.63 13.84
CA ALA A 292 2.54 17.07 12.49
C ALA A 292 3.76 16.15 12.24
N ASN A 293 4.95 16.55 12.71
CA ASN A 293 6.16 15.74 12.60
C ASN A 293 6.09 14.45 13.45
N VAL A 294 5.50 14.51 14.64
CA VAL A 294 5.25 13.31 15.46
C VAL A 294 4.26 12.38 14.76
N CYS A 295 3.19 12.90 14.18
CA CYS A 295 2.23 12.12 13.39
C CYS A 295 2.92 11.39 12.23
N ILE A 296 3.82 12.08 11.50
CA ILE A 296 4.62 11.48 10.43
C ILE A 296 5.49 10.35 10.98
N ALA A 297 6.26 10.60 12.06
CA ALA A 297 7.14 9.58 12.63
C ALA A 297 6.37 8.33 13.09
N VAL A 298 5.23 8.50 13.76
CA VAL A 298 4.37 7.40 14.23
C VAL A 298 3.76 6.64 13.05
N HIS A 299 3.24 7.34 12.04
CA HIS A 299 2.71 6.71 10.83
C HIS A 299 3.76 5.84 10.13
N LEU A 300 5.00 6.34 10.00
CA LEU A 300 6.09 5.63 9.34
C LEU A 300 6.55 4.38 10.10
N ILE A 301 6.35 4.33 11.43
CA ILE A 301 6.63 3.10 12.19
C ILE A 301 5.72 1.96 11.71
N GLY A 302 4.41 2.23 11.58
CA GLY A 302 3.44 1.25 11.11
C GLY A 302 3.65 0.89 9.64
N ALA A 303 3.85 1.90 8.79
CA ALA A 303 4.09 1.70 7.36
C ALA A 303 5.33 0.82 7.12
N TYR A 304 6.45 1.10 7.81
CA TYR A 304 7.67 0.29 7.69
C TYR A 304 7.42 -1.20 7.92
N GLN A 305 6.64 -1.55 8.95
CA GLN A 305 6.32 -2.94 9.23
C GLN A 305 5.53 -3.60 8.11
N VAL A 306 4.54 -2.92 7.52
CA VAL A 306 3.76 -3.46 6.39
C VAL A 306 4.64 -3.70 5.16
N PHE A 307 5.53 -2.75 4.84
CA PHE A 307 6.45 -2.86 3.69
C PHE A 307 7.53 -3.94 3.87
N CYS A 308 7.94 -4.25 5.11
CA CYS A 308 8.92 -5.30 5.37
C CYS A 308 8.33 -6.72 5.31
N GLN A 309 7.03 -6.91 5.58
CA GLN A 309 6.43 -8.26 5.64
C GLN A 309 6.65 -9.09 4.37
N PRO A 310 6.46 -8.56 3.14
CA PRO A 310 6.69 -9.36 1.93
C PRO A 310 8.16 -9.79 1.77
N ILE A 311 9.12 -8.99 2.25
CA ILE A 311 10.55 -9.31 2.20
C ILE A 311 10.90 -10.39 3.22
N PHE A 312 10.36 -10.27 4.44
CA PHE A 312 10.51 -11.28 5.48
C PHE A 312 9.91 -12.61 5.04
N SER A 313 8.66 -12.60 4.58
CA SER A 313 7.97 -13.79 4.07
C SER A 313 8.71 -14.42 2.90
N PHE A 314 9.25 -13.61 1.98
CA PHE A 314 10.07 -14.12 0.89
C PHE A 314 11.35 -14.81 1.40
N GLY A 315 12.15 -14.15 2.23
CA GLY A 315 13.39 -14.72 2.76
C GLY A 315 13.15 -15.99 3.59
N GLU A 316 12.15 -15.95 4.47
CA GLU A 316 11.73 -17.06 5.31
C GLU A 316 11.27 -18.25 4.46
N ARG A 317 10.35 -18.04 3.52
CA ARG A 317 9.84 -19.11 2.66
C ARG A 317 10.94 -19.75 1.81
N ASN A 318 11.80 -18.94 1.19
CA ASN A 318 12.87 -19.47 0.35
C ASN A 318 13.89 -20.29 1.16
N CYS A 319 14.28 -19.83 2.34
CA CYS A 319 15.23 -20.55 3.18
C CYS A 319 14.61 -21.86 3.72
N HIS A 320 13.34 -21.82 4.11
CA HIS A 320 12.63 -22.99 4.62
C HIS A 320 12.42 -24.06 3.54
N GLN A 321 12.19 -23.66 2.30
CA GLN A 321 12.09 -24.57 1.15
C GLN A 321 13.45 -25.11 0.70
N ARG A 322 14.51 -24.29 0.78
CA ARG A 322 15.86 -24.67 0.33
C ARG A 322 16.58 -25.57 1.32
N TRP A 323 16.37 -25.39 2.61
CA TRP A 323 17.06 -26.13 3.69
C TRP A 323 16.09 -26.68 4.74
N PRO A 324 15.19 -27.61 4.36
CA PRO A 324 14.20 -28.18 5.28
C PRO A 324 14.83 -28.96 6.45
N GLU A 325 16.02 -29.52 6.26
CA GLU A 325 16.72 -30.32 7.29
C GLU A 325 17.50 -29.48 8.31
N ASN A 326 17.65 -28.16 8.08
CA ASN A 326 18.46 -27.32 8.96
C ASN A 326 17.68 -26.88 10.20
N LYS A 327 18.08 -27.40 11.36
CA LYS A 327 17.48 -27.09 12.68
C LYS A 327 17.53 -25.60 13.04
N PHE A 328 18.45 -24.80 12.50
CA PHE A 328 18.45 -23.35 12.73
C PHE A 328 17.26 -22.66 12.04
N ILE A 329 16.86 -23.18 10.88
CA ILE A 329 15.81 -22.61 10.02
C ILE A 329 14.43 -23.13 10.42
N THR A 330 14.31 -24.41 10.78
CA THR A 330 13.00 -25.06 10.98
C THR A 330 12.58 -25.19 12.44
N ARG A 331 13.50 -25.08 13.40
CA ARG A 331 13.17 -25.27 14.82
C ARG A 331 12.49 -24.05 15.42
N GLU A 332 11.28 -24.27 15.93
CA GLU A 332 10.56 -23.30 16.75
C GLU A 332 10.76 -23.61 18.25
N HIS A 333 11.15 -22.60 19.02
CA HIS A 333 11.35 -22.65 20.46
C HIS A 333 10.17 -21.97 21.14
N ALA A 334 9.38 -22.73 21.91
CA ALA A 334 8.29 -22.18 22.69
C ALA A 334 8.83 -21.48 23.94
N ILE A 335 8.58 -20.18 24.06
CA ILE A 335 8.84 -19.37 25.25
C ILE A 335 7.49 -18.94 25.84
N ASN A 336 7.26 -19.27 27.10
CA ASN A 336 6.11 -18.74 27.83
C ASN A 336 6.41 -17.31 28.29
N ILE A 337 5.75 -16.33 27.66
CA ILE A 337 5.85 -14.94 28.07
C ILE A 337 4.70 -14.66 29.05
N PRO A 338 4.99 -14.16 30.27
CA PRO A 338 3.95 -13.74 31.19
C PRO A 338 2.98 -12.76 30.52
N PHE A 339 1.67 -12.96 30.69
CA PHE A 339 0.58 -12.13 30.13
C PHE A 339 0.30 -12.21 28.62
N TYR A 340 1.16 -12.84 27.81
CA TYR A 340 0.99 -12.93 26.34
C TYR A 340 0.85 -14.36 25.78
N GLY A 341 1.09 -15.38 26.60
CA GLY A 341 0.93 -16.80 26.24
C GLY A 341 2.21 -17.45 25.68
N VAL A 342 2.05 -18.61 25.04
CA VAL A 342 3.14 -19.37 24.42
C VAL A 342 3.57 -18.67 23.14
N TYR A 343 4.82 -18.23 23.09
CA TYR A 343 5.44 -17.58 21.94
C TYR A 343 6.41 -18.53 21.24
N TYR A 344 6.26 -18.72 19.93
CA TYR A 344 7.18 -19.57 19.13
C TYR A 344 8.29 -18.73 18.49
N LEU A 345 9.49 -18.77 19.07
CA LEU A 345 10.69 -18.14 18.51
C LEU A 345 11.38 -19.05 17.51
N ASN A 346 11.75 -18.49 16.36
CA ASN A 346 12.63 -19.15 15.41
C ASN A 346 13.88 -18.28 15.28
N LEU A 347 15.05 -18.87 15.51
CA LEU A 347 16.32 -18.13 15.54
C LEU A 347 16.69 -17.58 14.17
N PHE A 348 16.37 -18.30 13.09
CA PHE A 348 16.53 -17.80 11.73
C PHE A 348 15.64 -16.58 11.48
N ARG A 349 14.35 -16.62 11.86
CA ARG A 349 13.44 -15.46 11.72
C ARG A 349 14.00 -14.24 12.46
N LEU A 350 14.45 -14.45 13.71
CA LEU A 350 15.05 -13.40 14.53
C LEU A 350 16.28 -12.79 13.85
N ALA A 351 17.24 -13.62 13.44
CA ALA A 351 18.47 -13.17 12.80
C ALA A 351 18.22 -12.48 11.45
N TRP A 352 17.37 -13.07 10.60
CA TRP A 352 17.04 -12.55 9.27
C TRP A 352 16.38 -11.18 9.35
N ARG A 353 15.35 -11.03 10.20
CA ARG A 353 14.62 -9.76 10.35
C ARG A 353 15.50 -8.67 10.94
N THR A 354 16.28 -8.98 11.97
CA THR A 354 17.22 -8.02 12.58
C THR A 354 18.30 -7.61 11.58
N LEU A 355 18.89 -8.56 10.85
CA LEU A 355 19.89 -8.27 9.83
C LEU A 355 19.32 -7.34 8.74
N TYR A 356 18.11 -7.61 8.26
CA TYR A 356 17.45 -6.76 7.27
C TYR A 356 17.26 -5.32 7.76
N VAL A 357 16.76 -5.12 8.99
CA VAL A 357 16.57 -3.78 9.56
C VAL A 357 17.91 -3.06 9.71
N ILE A 358 18.95 -3.76 10.18
CA ILE A 358 20.30 -3.18 10.30
C ILE A 358 20.83 -2.75 8.93
N LEU A 359 20.72 -3.61 7.91
CA LEU A 359 21.21 -3.32 6.56
C LEU A 359 20.50 -2.09 5.96
N THR A 360 19.17 -2.04 6.05
CA THR A 360 18.41 -0.90 5.52
C THR A 360 18.68 0.39 6.30
N ALA A 361 18.88 0.32 7.62
CA ALA A 361 19.27 1.47 8.43
C ALA A 361 20.67 1.98 8.08
N VAL A 362 21.66 1.09 7.90
CA VAL A 362 23.01 1.48 7.48
C VAL A 362 22.98 2.13 6.10
N LEU A 363 22.21 1.59 5.15
CA LEU A 363 22.03 2.21 3.83
C LEU A 363 21.39 3.61 3.94
N ALA A 364 20.40 3.79 4.83
CA ALA A 364 19.80 5.10 5.11
C ALA A 364 20.82 6.10 5.69
N MET A 365 21.76 5.62 6.53
CA MET A 365 22.83 6.46 7.09
C MET A 365 23.91 6.81 6.06
N ILE A 366 24.20 5.93 5.10
CA ILE A 366 25.19 6.21 4.04
C ILE A 366 24.63 7.22 3.03
N PHE A 367 23.33 7.17 2.74
CA PHE A 367 22.68 8.03 1.75
C PHE A 367 21.47 8.79 2.35
N PRO A 368 21.67 9.77 3.25
CA PRO A 368 20.59 10.51 3.89
C PRO A 368 19.95 11.57 2.98
N PHE A 369 19.97 11.39 1.66
CA PHE A 369 19.47 12.34 0.66
C PHE A 369 18.04 12.00 0.26
N PHE A 370 17.08 12.48 1.05
CA PHE A 370 15.68 12.08 0.92
C PHE A 370 15.08 12.30 -0.49
N ASN A 371 15.24 13.51 -1.05
CA ASN A 371 14.60 13.88 -2.31
C ASN A 371 15.17 13.11 -3.51
N ASP A 372 16.51 13.08 -3.65
CA ASP A 372 17.17 12.39 -4.76
C ASP A 372 16.93 10.87 -4.70
N PHE A 373 16.97 10.30 -3.49
CA PHE A 373 16.73 8.88 -3.28
C PHE A 373 15.29 8.46 -3.61
N LEU A 374 14.29 9.23 -3.16
CA LEU A 374 12.89 8.97 -3.50
C LEU A 374 12.62 9.18 -4.99
N GLY A 375 13.23 10.19 -5.62
CA GLY A 375 13.16 10.41 -7.05
C GLY A 375 13.65 9.19 -7.84
N LEU A 376 14.78 8.62 -7.42
CA LEU A 376 15.35 7.44 -8.06
C LEU A 376 14.47 6.19 -7.90
N ILE A 377 13.96 5.93 -6.68
CA ILE A 377 13.06 4.79 -6.43
C ILE A 377 11.76 4.96 -7.22
N GLY A 378 11.18 6.17 -7.20
CA GLY A 378 9.97 6.48 -7.94
C GLY A 378 10.13 6.23 -9.44
N ALA A 379 11.23 6.71 -10.02
CA ALA A 379 11.56 6.48 -11.43
C ALA A 379 11.78 5.00 -11.75
N ALA A 380 12.50 4.27 -10.88
CA ALA A 380 12.78 2.84 -11.07
C ALA A 380 11.54 1.96 -10.91
N ALA A 381 10.56 2.37 -10.10
CA ALA A 381 9.32 1.62 -9.86
C ALA A 381 8.21 1.97 -10.85
N PHE A 382 8.09 3.25 -11.24
CA PHE A 382 6.96 3.77 -12.02
C PHE A 382 6.78 3.05 -13.35
N TRP A 383 7.80 3.03 -14.21
CA TRP A 383 7.65 2.36 -15.50
C TRP A 383 7.38 0.85 -15.38
N PRO A 384 8.21 0.03 -14.71
CA PRO A 384 8.00 -1.40 -14.71
C PRO A 384 6.72 -1.80 -13.99
N LEU A 385 6.47 -1.28 -12.77
CA LEU A 385 5.39 -1.75 -11.90
C LEU A 385 4.06 -1.01 -12.14
N THR A 386 4.08 0.29 -12.39
CA THR A 386 2.85 1.09 -12.51
C THR A 386 2.31 1.08 -13.94
N VAL A 387 3.19 0.94 -14.96
CA VAL A 387 2.78 1.11 -16.36
C VAL A 387 2.96 -0.16 -17.19
N TYR A 388 4.19 -0.69 -17.28
CA TYR A 388 4.54 -1.76 -18.21
C TYR A 388 3.80 -3.06 -17.91
N PHE A 389 3.92 -3.61 -16.70
CA PHE A 389 3.33 -4.90 -16.37
C PHE A 389 1.79 -4.91 -16.44
N PRO A 390 1.05 -3.89 -15.94
CA PRO A 390 -0.41 -3.84 -16.10
C PRO A 390 -0.83 -3.85 -17.57
N ILE A 391 -0.17 -3.06 -18.42
CA ILE A 391 -0.44 -3.01 -19.86
C ILE A 391 -0.13 -4.35 -20.53
N GLU A 392 1.02 -4.95 -20.24
CA GLU A 392 1.39 -6.26 -20.81
C GLU A 392 0.43 -7.37 -20.39
N MET A 393 0.06 -7.42 -19.10
CA MET A 393 -0.89 -8.41 -18.59
C MET A 393 -2.25 -8.27 -19.27
N TYR A 394 -2.74 -7.04 -19.42
CA TYR A 394 -3.99 -6.78 -20.10
C TYR A 394 -3.97 -7.20 -21.58
N ILE A 395 -2.89 -6.88 -22.31
CA ILE A 395 -2.68 -7.29 -23.71
C ILE A 395 -2.64 -8.82 -23.84
N ALA A 396 -1.92 -9.50 -22.94
CA ALA A 396 -1.81 -10.95 -22.95
C ALA A 396 -3.14 -11.64 -22.63
N ARG A 397 -3.87 -11.13 -21.62
CA ARG A 397 -5.16 -11.66 -21.19
C ARG A 397 -6.23 -11.51 -22.25
N THR A 398 -6.34 -10.32 -22.86
CA THR A 398 -7.33 -10.04 -23.92
C THR A 398 -6.96 -10.65 -25.27
N ARG A 399 -5.79 -11.30 -25.38
CA ARG A 399 -5.24 -11.83 -26.64
C ARG A 399 -5.29 -10.81 -27.77
N MET A 400 -4.97 -9.56 -27.42
CA MET A 400 -5.15 -8.42 -28.31
C MET A 400 -4.32 -8.59 -29.60
N PRO A 401 -4.92 -8.41 -30.79
CA PRO A 401 -4.19 -8.51 -32.04
C PRO A 401 -3.13 -7.41 -32.11
N LYS A 402 -1.90 -7.82 -32.45
CA LYS A 402 -0.78 -6.88 -32.64
C LYS A 402 -1.16 -5.86 -33.71
N PHE A 403 -0.75 -4.61 -33.50
CA PHE A 403 -1.04 -3.46 -34.39
C PHE A 403 -2.50 -3.00 -34.44
N SER A 404 -3.40 -3.54 -33.61
CA SER A 404 -4.68 -2.89 -33.35
C SER A 404 -4.48 -1.46 -32.83
N PHE A 405 -5.45 -0.56 -33.07
CA PHE A 405 -5.43 0.81 -32.56
C PHE A 405 -5.20 0.84 -31.04
N THR A 406 -5.94 0.05 -30.28
CA THR A 406 -5.80 -0.06 -28.82
C THR A 406 -4.41 -0.60 -28.42
N TRP A 407 -3.90 -1.59 -29.15
CA TRP A 407 -2.58 -2.16 -28.88
C TRP A 407 -1.47 -1.12 -29.08
N THR A 408 -1.55 -0.39 -30.19
CA THR A 408 -0.57 0.64 -30.56
C THR A 408 -0.58 1.79 -29.56
N TRP A 409 -1.76 2.28 -29.17
CA TRP A 409 -1.90 3.33 -28.16
C TRP A 409 -1.32 2.92 -26.80
N LEU A 410 -1.63 1.70 -26.33
CA LEU A 410 -1.09 1.17 -25.06
C LEU A 410 0.45 1.07 -25.09
N LYS A 411 1.03 0.67 -26.22
CA LYS A 411 2.49 0.62 -26.39
C LYS A 411 3.13 2.00 -26.43
N ILE A 412 2.50 2.97 -27.11
CA ILE A 412 2.95 4.37 -27.13
C ILE A 412 2.93 4.95 -25.71
N LEU A 413 1.85 4.76 -24.96
CA LEU A 413 1.75 5.19 -23.56
C LEU A 413 2.87 4.59 -22.71
N SER A 414 3.07 3.27 -22.80
CA SER A 414 4.13 2.57 -22.08
C SER A 414 5.53 3.09 -22.44
N PHE A 415 5.78 3.40 -23.70
CA PHE A 415 7.07 3.93 -24.16
C PHE A 415 7.29 5.38 -23.72
N ALA A 416 6.26 6.23 -23.79
CA ALA A 416 6.34 7.60 -23.28
C ALA A 416 6.67 7.63 -21.78
N CYS A 417 6.02 6.77 -20.98
CA CYS A 417 6.31 6.63 -19.56
C CYS A 417 7.72 6.09 -19.28
N LEU A 418 8.26 5.25 -20.17
CA LEU A 418 9.66 4.79 -20.06
C LEU A 418 10.62 5.96 -20.21
N LEU A 419 10.43 6.80 -21.24
CA LEU A 419 11.30 7.95 -21.48
C LEU A 419 11.28 8.93 -20.30
N VAL A 420 10.09 9.23 -19.78
CA VAL A 420 9.92 10.04 -18.57
C VAL A 420 10.67 9.44 -17.39
N SER A 421 10.56 8.13 -17.17
CA SER A 421 11.23 7.44 -16.05
C SER A 421 12.75 7.48 -16.20
N LEU A 422 13.28 7.33 -17.42
CA LEU A 422 14.71 7.41 -17.69
C LEU A 422 15.26 8.82 -17.43
N VAL A 423 14.53 9.87 -17.84
CA VAL A 423 14.90 11.26 -17.56
C VAL A 423 14.86 11.55 -16.06
N ALA A 424 13.81 11.11 -15.36
CA ALA A 424 13.69 11.27 -13.91
C ALA A 424 14.80 10.53 -13.15
N ALA A 425 15.15 9.31 -13.59
CA ALA A 425 16.25 8.54 -13.03
C ALA A 425 17.58 9.26 -13.24
N ALA A 426 17.84 9.78 -14.44
CA ALA A 426 19.06 10.54 -14.75
C ALA A 426 19.21 11.77 -13.84
N GLY A 427 18.15 12.56 -13.68
CA GLY A 427 18.14 13.73 -12.79
C GLY A 427 18.37 13.35 -11.31
N SER A 428 17.77 12.25 -10.86
CA SER A 428 17.96 11.76 -9.48
C SER A 428 19.38 11.24 -9.23
N VAL A 429 19.99 10.59 -10.23
CA VAL A 429 21.39 10.14 -10.17
C VAL A 429 22.35 11.32 -10.15
N GLU A 430 22.08 12.36 -10.95
CA GLU A 430 22.88 13.59 -10.95
C GLU A 430 22.81 14.29 -9.59
N GLY A 431 21.59 14.47 -9.05
CA GLY A 431 21.36 15.02 -7.70
C GLY A 431 22.12 14.25 -6.64
N LEU A 432 22.00 12.91 -6.63
CA LEU A 432 22.71 12.04 -5.70
C LEU A 432 24.23 12.15 -5.85
N THR A 433 24.73 12.21 -7.08
CA THR A 433 26.18 12.32 -7.36
C THR A 433 26.74 13.65 -6.85
N ASN A 434 26.00 14.75 -7.02
CA ASN A 434 26.40 16.05 -6.52
C ASN A 434 26.34 16.12 -4.99
N SER A 435 25.29 15.55 -4.39
CA SER A 435 25.14 15.38 -2.94
C SER A 435 26.26 14.54 -2.32
N LEU A 436 26.75 13.50 -3.02
CA LEU A 436 27.83 12.64 -2.53
C LEU A 436 29.21 13.30 -2.57
N LYS A 437 29.46 14.23 -3.50
CA LYS A 437 30.76 14.94 -3.59
C LYS A 437 31.01 15.83 -2.38
N THR A 438 29.96 16.38 -1.77
CA THR A 438 30.04 17.29 -0.63
C THR A 438 29.89 16.58 0.71
N TYR A 439 29.42 15.34 0.70
CA TYR A 439 29.05 14.60 1.90
C TYR A 439 30.22 13.85 2.52
N LYS A 440 30.40 14.04 3.83
CA LYS A 440 31.34 13.27 4.65
C LYS A 440 30.53 12.30 5.52
N PRO A 441 30.59 10.98 5.24
CA PRO A 441 29.79 10.01 5.97
C PRO A 441 30.11 10.03 7.47
N PHE A 442 29.07 9.91 8.29
CA PHE A 442 29.15 9.86 9.76
C PHE A 442 29.69 11.10 10.47
N GLN A 443 29.81 12.24 9.79
CA GLN A 443 30.04 13.53 10.45
C GLN A 443 28.70 14.19 10.80
N SER A 444 28.61 14.75 12.00
CA SER A 444 27.39 15.37 12.56
C SER A 444 27.12 16.78 12.04
N GLU A 445 27.87 17.27 11.06
CA GLU A 445 27.75 18.62 10.53
C GLU A 445 26.87 18.63 9.29
N GLN A 446 25.64 19.11 9.47
CA GLN A 446 24.79 19.69 8.42
C GLN A 446 24.36 21.09 8.84
#